data_AF-W1J6T4-F1
#
_entry.id   AF-W1J6T4-F1
#
_cell.length_a   1.000
_cell.length_b   1.000
_cell.length_c   1.000
_cell.angle_alpha   90.00
_cell.angle_beta   90.00
_cell.angle_gamma   90.00
#
_symmetry.space_group_name_H-M   'P 1'
#
loop_
_entity.id
_entity.type
_entity.pdbx_description
1 polymer ?
#
loop_
_entity_poly.entity_id
_entity_poly.type
_entity_poly.pdbx_seq_one_letter_code
_entity_poly.pdbx_strand_id
1 'polypeptide(L)'
;MLARDINQEIQQALLKHTPQPLLLTLLGYVVNRPQKAIPLDQAMYRAGLAISLFEVILDQIGRDCSEELRDLLALACDFNQDVYHALCPAVYGEE
;
A
#
# COMPACT_ATOMS: atom_id res chain seq x y z
N MET A 1 3.92 7.36 -18.27
CA MET A 1 4.82 7.08 -17.14
C MET A 1 4.62 5.62 -16.78
N LEU A 2 5.64 4.77 -16.88
CA LEU A 2 5.51 3.32 -16.72
C LEU A 2 5.43 2.98 -15.22
N ALA A 3 4.80 1.87 -14.83
CA ALA A 3 4.75 1.40 -13.45
C ALA A 3 6.14 1.21 -12.79
N ARG A 4 7.20 1.12 -13.62
CA ARG A 4 8.59 1.09 -13.19
C ARG A 4 9.10 2.44 -12.67
N ASP A 5 8.64 3.55 -13.25
CA ASP A 5 9.06 4.90 -12.89
C ASP A 5 8.47 5.29 -11.53
N ILE A 6 7.18 4.97 -11.32
CA ILE A 6 6.47 5.17 -10.04
C ILE A 6 7.13 4.38 -8.91
N ASN A 7 7.53 3.13 -9.16
CA ASN A 7 8.22 2.31 -8.17
C ASN A 7 9.60 2.88 -7.79
N GLN A 8 10.32 3.51 -8.72
CA GLN A 8 11.60 4.14 -8.41
C GLN A 8 11.45 5.41 -7.57
N GLU A 9 10.46 6.24 -7.86
CA GLU A 9 10.19 7.45 -7.07
C GLU A 9 9.78 7.11 -5.63
N ILE A 10 8.91 6.12 -5.45
CA ILE A 10 8.52 5.62 -4.14
C ILE A 10 9.74 5.06 -3.39
N GLN A 11 10.60 4.28 -4.05
CA GLN A 11 11.84 3.78 -3.42
C GLN A 11 12.77 4.90 -2.96
N GLN A 12 12.93 5.96 -3.76
CA GLN A 12 13.78 7.10 -3.38
C GLN A 12 13.20 7.89 -2.21
N ALA A 13 11.88 8.11 -2.19
CA ALA A 13 11.21 8.78 -1.08
C ALA A 13 11.33 7.97 0.23
N LEU A 14 11.13 6.65 0.15
CA LEU A 14 11.28 5.75 1.31
C LEU A 14 12.72 5.77 1.86
N LEU A 15 13.75 5.74 1.00
CA LEU A 15 15.15 5.85 1.41
C LEU A 15 15.45 7.15 2.17
N LYS A 16 14.78 8.24 1.81
CA LYS A 16 15.06 9.58 2.35
C LYS A 16 14.34 9.87 3.65
N HIS A 17 13.15 9.30 3.86
CA HIS A 17 12.25 9.70 4.95
C HIS A 17 11.96 8.59 5.97
N THR A 18 12.42 7.35 5.74
CA THR A 18 12.09 6.22 6.62
C THR A 18 13.22 5.93 7.63
N PRO A 19 12.90 5.71 8.93
CA PRO A 19 13.87 5.22 9.91
C PRO A 19 14.56 3.94 9.43
N GLN A 20 15.88 3.84 9.60
CA GLN A 20 16.71 2.74 9.09
C GLN A 20 16.18 1.31 9.38
N PRO A 21 15.59 0.99 10.55
CA PRO A 21 15.00 -0.32 10.80
C PRO A 21 13.81 -0.63 9.89
N LEU A 22 12.93 0.34 9.68
CA LEU A 22 11.74 0.22 8.84
C LEU A 22 12.10 0.17 7.35
N LEU A 23 13.13 0.92 6.95
CA LEU A 23 13.64 0.92 5.59
C LEU A 23 14.16 -0.46 5.16
N LEU A 24 14.93 -1.14 6.03
CA LEU A 24 15.42 -2.50 5.75
C LEU A 24 14.28 -3.52 5.68
N THR A 25 13.26 -3.39 6.51
CA THR A 25 12.07 -4.24 6.45
C THR A 25 11.29 -4.03 5.15
N LEU A 26 11.05 -2.78 4.75
CA LEU A 26 10.35 -2.44 3.51
C LEU A 26 11.12 -2.89 2.27
N LEU A 27 12.44 -2.63 2.23
CA LEU A 27 13.31 -3.14 1.16
C LEU A 27 13.32 -4.67 1.14
N GLY A 28 13.34 -5.33 2.29
CA GLY A 28 13.22 -6.78 2.39
C GLY A 28 11.92 -7.30 1.77
N TYR A 29 10.80 -6.63 2.02
CA TYR A 29 9.50 -6.96 1.42
C TYR A 29 9.46 -6.73 -0.09
N VAL A 30 10.12 -5.69 -0.59
CA VAL A 30 10.14 -5.35 -2.03
C VAL A 30 11.11 -6.24 -2.81
N VAL A 31 12.31 -6.46 -2.27
CA VAL A 31 13.39 -7.25 -2.89
C VAL A 31 13.10 -8.75 -2.83
N ASN A 32 12.57 -9.23 -1.70
CA ASN A 32 12.22 -10.64 -1.54
C ASN A 32 10.76 -10.92 -1.84
N ARG A 33 10.02 -9.98 -2.46
CA ARG A 33 8.64 -10.27 -2.89
C ARG A 33 8.72 -11.42 -3.90
N PRO A 34 8.21 -12.63 -3.59
CA PRO A 34 8.13 -13.63 -4.63
C PRO A 34 7.23 -13.03 -5.71
N GLN A 35 7.73 -12.92 -6.96
CA GLN A 35 6.95 -12.52 -8.14
C GLN A 35 5.89 -13.57 -8.52
N LYS A 36 5.45 -14.36 -7.55
CA LYS A 36 4.39 -15.33 -7.72
C LYS A 36 3.10 -14.53 -7.78
N ALA A 37 2.48 -14.54 -8.97
CA ALA A 37 1.13 -14.04 -9.13
C ALA A 37 0.24 -14.68 -8.06
N ILE A 38 -0.55 -13.84 -7.39
CA ILE A 38 -1.58 -14.32 -6.47
C ILE A 38 -2.91 -14.44 -7.25
N PRO A 39 -3.76 -15.41 -6.89
CA PRO A 39 -5.13 -15.47 -7.39
C PRO A 39 -5.90 -14.16 -7.17
N LEU A 40 -6.84 -13.85 -8.09
CA LEU A 40 -7.61 -12.59 -8.06
C LEU A 40 -8.48 -12.45 -6.80
N ASP A 41 -9.10 -13.55 -6.35
CA ASP A 41 -9.85 -13.63 -5.10
C ASP A 41 -8.95 -13.34 -3.89
N GLN A 42 -7.71 -13.84 -3.89
CA GLN A 42 -6.74 -13.55 -2.85
C GLN A 42 -6.28 -12.08 -2.90
N ALA A 43 -6.11 -11.50 -4.08
CA ALA A 43 -5.78 -10.08 -4.24
C ALA A 43 -6.90 -9.20 -3.70
N MET A 44 -8.16 -9.49 -4.06
CA MET A 44 -9.35 -8.79 -3.58
C MET A 44 -9.49 -8.88 -2.06
N TYR A 45 -9.33 -10.08 -1.49
CA TYR A 45 -9.39 -10.28 -0.04
C TYR A 45 -8.31 -9.45 0.68
N ARG A 46 -7.08 -9.43 0.17
CA ARG A 46 -5.99 -8.63 0.76
C ARG A 46 -6.23 -7.12 0.65
N ALA A 47 -6.76 -6.65 -0.48
CA ALA A 47 -7.12 -5.25 -0.66
C ALA A 47 -8.23 -4.84 0.31
N GLY A 48 -9.26 -5.69 0.49
CA GLY A 48 -10.31 -5.47 1.48
C GLY A 48 -9.79 -5.45 2.92
N LEU A 49 -8.91 -6.39 3.29
CA LEU A 49 -8.27 -6.39 4.61
C LEU A 49 -7.45 -5.11 4.86
N ALA A 50 -6.76 -4.62 3.84
CA ALA A 50 -5.97 -3.39 3.96
C ALA A 50 -6.87 -2.17 4.23
N ILE A 51 -8.07 -2.09 3.63
CA ILE A 51 -9.06 -1.04 3.95
C ILE A 51 -9.36 -1.04 5.45
N SER A 52 -9.78 -2.20 6.00
CA SER A 52 -10.11 -2.30 7.43
C SER A 52 -8.92 -2.00 8.33
N LEU A 53 -7.71 -2.42 7.93
CA LEU A 53 -6.50 -2.12 8.69
C LEU A 53 -6.20 -0.62 8.71
N PHE A 54 -6.34 0.07 7.58
CA PHE A 54 -6.12 1.51 7.52
C PHE A 54 -7.13 2.28 8.37
N GLU A 55 -8.41 1.89 8.35
CA GLU A 55 -9.44 2.50 9.20
C GLU A 55 -9.07 2.39 10.68
N VAL A 56 -8.65 1.20 11.14
CA VAL A 56 -8.20 0.99 12.51
C VAL A 56 -6.95 1.80 12.84
N ILE A 57 -5.98 1.86 11.92
CA ILE A 57 -4.78 2.69 12.11
C ILE A 57 -5.20 4.16 12.25
N LEU A 58 -6.00 4.69 11.32
CA LEU A 58 -6.47 6.07 11.31
C LEU A 58 -7.25 6.45 12.58
N ASP A 59 -8.06 5.54 13.12
CA ASP A 59 -8.76 5.73 14.40
C ASP A 59 -7.77 5.75 15.59
N GLN A 60 -6.71 4.94 15.51
CA GLN A 60 -5.74 4.78 16.59
C GLN A 60 -4.65 5.87 16.61
N ILE A 61 -4.29 6.46 15.45
CA ILE A 61 -3.36 7.59 15.40
C ILE A 61 -4.03 8.84 15.96
N GLY A 62 -3.77 9.09 17.24
CA GLY A 62 -4.20 10.29 17.94
C GLY A 62 -3.62 11.59 17.38
N ARG A 63 -3.87 12.69 18.09
CA ARG A 63 -3.43 14.04 17.68
C ARG A 63 -1.90 14.21 17.59
N ASP A 64 -1.14 13.31 18.20
CA ASP A 64 0.32 13.37 18.27
C ASP A 64 1.03 12.70 17.07
N CYS A 65 0.27 12.19 16.09
CA CYS A 65 0.84 11.70 14.83
C CYS A 65 1.27 12.87 13.95
N SER A 66 2.48 12.83 13.38
CA SER A 66 2.97 13.90 12.51
C SER A 66 2.10 14.05 11.27
N GLU A 67 1.98 15.28 10.77
CA GLU A 67 1.19 15.59 9.58
C GLU A 67 1.70 14.78 8.37
N GLU A 68 3.02 14.65 8.23
CA GLU A 68 3.63 13.88 7.15
C GLU A 68 3.26 12.39 7.22
N LEU A 69 3.16 11.80 8.42
CA LEU A 69 2.77 10.40 8.57
C LEU A 69 1.28 10.21 8.26
N ARG A 70 0.44 11.20 8.58
CA ARG A 70 -0.98 11.20 8.20
C ARG A 70 -1.15 11.28 6.68
N ASP A 71 -0.39 12.15 6.01
CA ASP A 71 -0.43 12.29 4.55
C ASP A 71 0.04 10.99 3.85
N LEU A 72 1.11 10.37 4.36
CA LEU A 72 1.58 9.09 3.83
C LEU A 72 0.56 7.96 4.03
N LEU A 73 -0.14 7.95 5.16
CA LEU A 73 -1.21 6.97 5.42
C LEU A 73 -2.41 7.21 4.51
N ALA A 74 -2.85 8.47 4.34
CA ALA A 74 -3.92 8.82 3.42
C ALA A 74 -3.58 8.37 1.99
N LEU A 75 -2.37 8.66 1.52
CA LEU A 75 -1.91 8.22 0.20
C LEU A 75 -1.89 6.68 0.06
N ALA A 76 -1.50 5.96 1.11
CA ALA A 76 -1.55 4.50 1.11
C ALA A 76 -3.00 3.96 1.06
N CYS A 77 -3.95 4.66 1.69
CA CYS A 77 -5.37 4.34 1.61
C CYS A 77 -5.89 4.52 0.19
N ASP A 78 -5.59 5.66 -0.44
CA ASP A 78 -6.02 5.99 -1.80
C ASP A 78 -5.50 4.94 -2.80
N PHE A 79 -4.22 4.59 -2.73
CA PHE A 79 -3.66 3.54 -3.59
C PHE A 79 -4.32 2.17 -3.39
N ASN A 80 -4.65 1.82 -2.14
CA ASN A 80 -5.33 0.55 -1.89
C ASN A 80 -6.78 0.57 -2.38
N GLN A 81 -7.48 1.70 -2.29
CA GLN A 81 -8.81 1.88 -2.86
C GLN A 81 -8.78 1.74 -4.39
N ASP A 82 -7.83 2.39 -5.06
CA ASP A 82 -7.65 2.24 -6.51
C ASP A 82 -7.43 0.78 -6.91
N VAL A 83 -6.58 0.06 -6.17
CA VAL A 83 -6.36 -1.37 -6.39
C VAL A 83 -7.64 -2.18 -6.13
N TYR A 84 -8.35 -1.92 -5.04
CA TYR A 84 -9.60 -2.60 -4.71
C TYR A 84 -10.66 -2.41 -5.80
N HIS A 85 -10.86 -1.16 -6.24
CA HIS A 85 -11.81 -0.83 -7.30
C HIS A 85 -11.42 -1.44 -8.65
N ALA A 86 -10.14 -1.46 -8.99
CA ALA A 86 -9.65 -2.14 -10.20
C ALA A 86 -9.85 -3.67 -10.13
N LEU A 87 -9.82 -4.25 -8.94
CA LEU A 87 -10.05 -5.69 -8.74
C LEU A 87 -11.55 -6.06 -8.78
N CYS A 88 -12.46 -5.17 -8.39
CA CYS A 88 -13.91 -5.43 -8.38
C CYS A 88 -14.45 -6.03 -9.69
N PRO A 89 -14.29 -5.39 -10.87
CA PRO A 89 -14.81 -5.93 -12.11
C PRO A 89 -14.11 -7.24 -12.50
N ALA A 90 -12.81 -7.38 -12.17
CA ALA A 90 -12.04 -8.59 -12.47
C ALA A 90 -12.48 -9.82 -11.65
N VAL A 91 -13.05 -9.60 -10.46
CA VAL A 91 -13.48 -10.68 -9.54
C VAL A 91 -14.97 -10.97 -9.65
N TYR A 92 -15.80 -9.93 -9.73
CA TYR A 92 -17.26 -10.07 -9.70
C TYR A 92 -17.91 -10.00 -11.09
N GLY A 93 -17.14 -9.70 -12.13
CA GLY A 93 -17.65 -9.40 -13.47
C GLY A 93 -17.99 -7.91 -13.63
N GLU A 94 -17.92 -7.43 -14.87
CA GLU A 94 -18.52 -6.14 -15.24
C GLU A 94 -20.04 -6.34 -15.33
N GLU A 95 -20.84 -5.50 -14.66
CA GLU A 95 -22.28 -5.38 -14.99
C GLU A 95 -22.47 -4.80 -16.40
#